data_AF-A0A0C3LF45-F1
#
_entry.id   AF-A0A0C3LF45-F1
#
_cell.length_a   1.000
_cell.length_b   1.000
_cell.length_c   1.000
_cell.angle_alpha   90.00
_cell.angle_beta   90.00
_cell.angle_gamma   90.00
#
_symmetry.space_group_name_H-M   'P 1'
#
loop_
_entity.id
_entity.type
_entity.pdbx_description
1 polymer ?
#
loop_
_entity_poly.entity_id
_entity_poly.type
_entity_poly.pdbx_seq_one_letter_code
_entity_poly.pdbx_strand_id
1 'polypeptide(L)'
;MFAPVVALVLAGFAAAESCTRSYTVKEGDYCDAISAATNTSSYQLAVSNYKTVNHGCTNLAVGQVLCLGETGFDCTQTYSVQSGDYCDLIASNHGINSTMLMTNNPQIDDNCYNLYQGQVLCVANQPLAAPIPEGWTPPGSTLDDGDFVSTDDTADNSDNSASTTTTTAPATTTTKPATSNNQSTDNTSDDTKDDSKDDSKDDSKDDSKDDSKDDSKDDSKDDSKDDEEEDDGSDCEEDY
;
A
#
# COMPACT_ATOMS: atom_id res chain seq x y z
N MET A 1 -19.99 62.94 -7.30
CA MET A 1 -20.44 61.62 -6.81
C MET A 1 -19.47 60.60 -7.37
N PHE A 2 -18.52 60.14 -6.56
CA PHE A 2 -17.58 59.09 -6.97
C PHE A 2 -18.11 57.76 -6.46
N ALA A 3 -18.44 56.85 -7.35
CA ALA A 3 -18.85 55.49 -7.01
C ALA A 3 -17.60 54.63 -6.74
N PRO A 4 -17.56 53.83 -5.66
CA PRO A 4 -16.45 52.91 -5.44
C PRO A 4 -16.60 51.70 -6.38
N VAL A 5 -15.55 51.40 -7.13
CA VAL A 5 -15.44 50.17 -7.92
C VAL A 5 -15.07 49.05 -6.94
N VAL A 6 -16.03 48.16 -6.66
CA VAL A 6 -15.77 46.93 -5.91
C VAL A 6 -14.97 46.00 -6.82
N ALA A 7 -13.67 45.89 -6.56
CA ALA A 7 -12.81 44.90 -7.20
C ALA A 7 -13.15 43.52 -6.61
N LEU A 8 -13.87 42.71 -7.38
CA LEU A 8 -14.10 41.30 -7.08
C LEU A 8 -12.77 40.57 -7.30
N VAL A 9 -12.04 40.28 -6.23
CA VAL A 9 -10.84 39.45 -6.29
C VAL A 9 -11.31 38.01 -6.51
N LEU A 10 -11.24 37.54 -7.74
CA LEU A 10 -11.35 36.12 -8.05
C LEU A 10 -10.06 35.46 -7.53
N ALA A 11 -10.16 34.80 -6.37
CA ALA A 11 -9.12 33.89 -5.92
C ALA A 11 -9.04 32.74 -6.93
N GLY A 12 -7.99 32.74 -7.75
CA GLY A 12 -7.67 31.64 -8.64
C GLY A 12 -7.20 30.45 -7.82
N PHE A 13 -8.09 29.49 -7.57
CA PHE A 13 -7.69 28.15 -7.12
C PHE A 13 -7.25 27.35 -8.34
N ALA A 14 -6.01 27.57 -8.80
CA ALA A 14 -5.39 26.70 -9.77
C ALA A 14 -4.67 25.56 -9.04
N ALA A 15 -5.39 24.47 -8.76
CA ALA A 15 -4.89 23.09 -8.58
C ALA A 15 -6.03 22.16 -8.11
N ALA A 16 -6.93 21.73 -9.01
CA ALA A 16 -7.85 20.61 -8.75
C ALA A 16 -8.54 20.15 -10.05
N GLU A 17 -7.81 19.70 -11.06
CA GLU A 17 -8.49 19.03 -12.20
C GLU A 17 -8.70 17.52 -11.97
N SER A 18 -8.00 16.91 -11.01
CA SER A 18 -8.20 15.49 -10.67
C SER A 18 -8.69 15.24 -9.24
N CYS A 19 -8.59 16.20 -8.31
CA CYS A 19 -8.88 15.96 -6.90
C CYS A 19 -10.38 15.72 -6.63
N THR A 20 -10.74 14.55 -6.10
CA THR A 20 -12.13 14.14 -5.82
C THR A 20 -12.54 14.36 -4.38
N ARG A 21 -11.59 14.27 -3.45
CA ARG A 21 -11.80 14.48 -2.01
C ARG A 21 -10.72 15.40 -1.46
N SER A 22 -11.12 16.32 -0.58
CA SER A 22 -10.21 17.27 0.04
C SER A 22 -10.39 17.32 1.55
N TYR A 23 -9.36 17.82 2.22
CA TYR A 23 -9.34 18.01 3.67
C TYR A 23 -8.72 19.36 4.00
N THR A 24 -9.32 20.07 4.96
CA THR A 24 -8.74 21.31 5.49
C THR A 24 -8.02 20.99 6.79
N VAL A 25 -6.71 21.23 6.81
CA VAL A 25 -5.84 21.03 7.97
C VAL A 25 -6.36 21.83 9.16
N LYS A 26 -6.48 21.15 10.30
CA LYS A 26 -6.88 21.70 11.60
C LYS A 26 -5.67 21.79 12.51
N GLU A 27 -5.84 22.50 13.61
CA GLU A 27 -4.82 22.58 14.67
C GLU A 27 -4.56 21.18 15.25
N GLY A 28 -3.27 20.82 15.38
CA GLY A 28 -2.84 19.52 15.90
C GLY A 28 -2.74 18.40 14.87
N ASP A 29 -3.13 18.64 13.61
CA ASP A 29 -3.06 17.62 12.56
C ASP A 29 -1.62 17.31 12.12
N TYR A 30 -1.41 16.04 11.73
CA TYR A 30 -0.24 15.57 11.00
C TYR A 30 -0.67 14.49 9.99
N CYS A 31 0.16 14.21 8.98
CA CYS A 31 -0.25 13.40 7.82
C CYS A 31 -0.85 12.04 8.19
N ASP A 32 -0.22 11.26 9.07
CA ASP A 32 -0.73 9.92 9.39
C ASP A 32 -2.06 9.96 10.16
N ALA A 33 -2.28 10.94 11.04
CA ALA A 33 -3.58 11.13 11.69
C ALA A 33 -4.67 11.54 10.69
N ILE A 34 -4.34 12.43 9.74
CA ILE A 34 -5.26 12.82 8.66
C ILE A 34 -5.58 11.59 7.79
N SER A 35 -4.57 10.86 7.34
CA SER A 35 -4.71 9.64 6.56
C SER A 35 -5.63 8.63 7.25
N ALA A 36 -5.41 8.36 8.53
CA ALA A 36 -6.19 7.40 9.31
C ALA A 36 -7.64 7.87 9.51
N ALA A 37 -7.85 9.16 9.78
CA ALA A 37 -9.19 9.71 9.99
C ALA A 37 -10.00 9.86 8.70
N THR A 38 -9.34 9.92 7.54
CA THR A 38 -9.99 10.24 6.26
C THR A 38 -9.98 9.10 5.25
N ASN A 39 -9.53 7.91 5.66
CA ASN A 39 -9.35 6.75 4.80
C ASN A 39 -8.55 7.08 3.52
N THR A 40 -7.40 7.71 3.72
CA THR A 40 -6.48 8.09 2.66
C THR A 40 -5.15 7.41 2.95
N SER A 41 -4.53 6.73 1.98
CA SER A 41 -3.22 6.14 2.21
C SER A 41 -2.17 7.22 2.44
N SER A 42 -1.17 6.96 3.29
CA SER A 42 -0.04 7.87 3.50
C SER A 42 0.70 8.14 2.18
N TYR A 43 0.77 7.14 1.29
CA TYR A 43 1.26 7.30 -0.09
C TYR A 43 0.48 8.38 -0.84
N GLN A 44 -0.84 8.22 -0.94
CA GLN A 44 -1.72 9.10 -1.71
C GLN A 44 -1.64 10.53 -1.18
N LEU A 45 -1.68 10.69 0.14
CA LEU A 45 -1.58 12.01 0.76
C LEU A 45 -0.25 12.69 0.46
N ALA A 46 0.87 11.95 0.52
CA ALA A 46 2.18 12.49 0.20
C ALA A 46 2.31 12.87 -1.28
N VAL A 47 1.93 11.97 -2.18
CA VAL A 47 2.15 12.14 -3.63
C VAL A 47 1.24 13.22 -4.23
N SER A 48 -0.04 13.29 -3.83
CA SER A 48 -0.97 14.31 -4.34
C SER A 48 -0.67 15.72 -3.83
N ASN A 49 0.11 15.84 -2.74
CA ASN A 49 0.41 17.13 -2.11
C ASN A 49 1.90 17.47 -2.13
N TYR A 50 2.73 16.73 -2.88
CA TYR A 50 4.19 16.86 -2.86
C TYR A 50 4.72 18.27 -3.17
N LYS A 51 3.95 19.08 -3.91
CA LYS A 51 4.32 20.47 -4.25
C LYS A 51 4.23 21.43 -3.07
N THR A 52 3.41 21.11 -2.07
CA THR A 52 3.10 22.00 -0.94
C THR A 52 3.41 21.37 0.42
N VAL A 53 3.48 20.05 0.52
CA VAL A 53 3.82 19.30 1.72
C VAL A 53 5.18 18.62 1.51
N ASN A 54 6.10 18.86 2.43
CA ASN A 54 7.40 18.22 2.40
C ASN A 54 7.30 16.75 2.80
N HIS A 55 8.32 15.98 2.46
CA HIS A 55 8.37 14.55 2.75
C HIS A 55 8.23 14.20 4.24
N GLY A 56 8.71 15.07 5.16
CA GLY A 56 8.58 14.85 6.59
C GLY A 56 7.19 15.19 7.15
N CYS A 57 6.28 15.71 6.32
CA CYS A 57 5.01 16.29 6.73
C CYS A 57 5.13 17.31 7.88
N THR A 58 6.22 18.08 7.91
CA THR A 58 6.52 19.02 9.01
C THR A 58 6.08 20.45 8.73
N ASN A 59 5.46 20.71 7.58
CA ASN A 59 5.12 22.05 7.11
C ASN A 59 3.62 22.26 6.83
N LEU A 60 2.76 21.43 7.44
CA LEU A 60 1.31 21.66 7.36
C LEU A 60 0.93 22.97 8.05
N ALA A 61 0.05 23.74 7.41
CA ALA A 61 -0.51 24.97 7.97
C ALA A 61 -2.01 24.81 8.24
N VAL A 62 -2.49 25.29 9.38
CA VAL A 62 -3.94 25.33 9.66
C VAL A 62 -4.66 26.11 8.56
N GLY A 63 -5.75 25.54 8.04
CA GLY A 63 -6.49 26.08 6.90
C GLY A 63 -5.95 25.69 5.52
N GLN A 64 -4.78 25.03 5.44
CA GLN A 64 -4.28 24.44 4.20
C GLN A 64 -5.25 23.38 3.71
N VAL A 65 -5.58 23.40 2.41
CA VAL A 65 -6.38 22.36 1.77
C VAL A 65 -5.46 21.30 1.18
N LEU A 66 -5.64 20.05 1.58
CA LEU A 66 -4.96 18.88 1.06
C LEU A 66 -5.88 18.12 0.11
N CYS A 67 -5.31 17.54 -0.93
CA CYS A 67 -5.99 16.56 -1.76
C CYS A 67 -5.86 15.17 -1.12
N LEU A 68 -7.00 14.50 -0.90
CA LEU A 68 -7.08 13.18 -0.30
C LEU A 68 -7.17 12.05 -1.34
N GLY A 69 -7.65 12.36 -2.54
CA GLY A 69 -7.87 11.36 -3.57
C GLY A 69 -8.01 12.01 -4.93
N GLU A 70 -7.54 11.31 -5.95
CA GLU A 70 -7.61 11.75 -7.33
C GLU A 70 -8.53 10.85 -8.16
N THR A 71 -9.10 11.41 -9.22
CA THR A 71 -9.98 10.69 -10.14
C THR A 71 -9.23 9.50 -10.73
N GLY A 72 -9.71 8.28 -10.45
CA GLY A 72 -9.10 7.03 -10.88
C GLY A 72 -8.07 6.43 -9.92
N PHE A 73 -7.66 7.15 -8.88
CA PHE A 73 -6.62 6.73 -7.93
C PHE A 73 -7.04 6.93 -6.45
N ASP A 74 -8.34 7.01 -6.17
CA ASP A 74 -8.85 7.25 -4.81
C ASP A 74 -9.07 5.94 -4.03
N CYS A 75 -8.01 5.50 -3.32
CA CYS A 75 -8.10 4.34 -2.45
C CYS A 75 -8.73 4.66 -1.09
N THR A 76 -10.00 4.31 -0.94
CA THR A 76 -10.77 4.49 0.31
C THR A 76 -10.77 3.25 1.21
N GLN A 77 -10.34 2.10 0.69
CA GLN A 77 -10.13 0.90 1.50
C GLN A 77 -8.70 0.93 2.05
N THR A 78 -8.56 1.36 3.30
CA THR A 78 -7.25 1.55 3.94
C THR A 78 -7.08 0.75 5.23
N TYR A 79 -5.84 0.59 5.65
CA TYR A 79 -5.45 -0.06 6.90
C TYR A 79 -4.33 0.73 7.58
N SER A 80 -4.44 0.97 8.88
CA SER A 80 -3.38 1.60 9.67
C SER A 80 -2.51 0.51 10.30
N VAL A 81 -1.22 0.52 9.95
CA VAL A 81 -0.23 -0.45 10.39
C VAL A 81 -0.14 -0.50 11.92
N GLN A 82 -0.21 -1.70 12.48
CA GLN A 82 -0.09 -1.99 13.90
C GLN A 82 1.30 -2.52 14.25
N SER A 83 1.61 -2.54 15.55
CA SER A 83 2.87 -3.10 16.03
C SER A 83 2.94 -4.60 15.75
N GLY A 84 4.03 -5.04 15.11
CA GLY A 84 4.25 -6.44 14.75
C GLY A 84 3.75 -6.82 13.35
N ASP A 85 3.14 -5.89 12.62
CA ASP A 85 2.71 -6.13 11.25
C ASP A 85 3.90 -6.24 10.27
N TYR A 86 3.67 -7.01 9.21
CA TYR A 86 4.52 -7.12 8.03
C TYR A 86 3.62 -7.33 6.80
N CYS A 87 4.15 -7.11 5.60
CA CYS A 87 3.35 -7.02 4.37
C CYS A 87 2.49 -8.27 4.10
N ASP A 88 3.07 -9.46 4.23
CA ASP A 88 2.34 -10.71 3.96
C ASP A 88 1.17 -10.92 4.93
N LEU A 89 1.33 -10.54 6.21
CA LEU A 89 0.27 -10.62 7.21
C LEU A 89 -0.89 -9.67 6.85
N ILE A 90 -0.56 -8.41 6.55
CA ILE A 90 -1.54 -7.39 6.15
C ILE A 90 -2.26 -7.86 4.88
N ALA A 91 -1.51 -8.24 3.85
CA ALA A 91 -2.06 -8.68 2.58
C ALA A 91 -3.04 -9.85 2.76
N SER A 92 -2.63 -10.89 3.50
CA SER A 92 -3.47 -12.06 3.78
C SER A 92 -4.74 -11.68 4.55
N ASN A 93 -4.66 -10.80 5.56
CA ASN A 93 -5.82 -10.36 6.34
C ASN A 93 -6.83 -9.57 5.52
N HIS A 94 -6.38 -8.92 4.44
CA HIS A 94 -7.21 -8.16 3.51
C HIS A 94 -7.55 -8.91 2.22
N GLY A 95 -7.19 -10.20 2.11
CA GLY A 95 -7.51 -11.03 0.95
C GLY A 95 -6.83 -10.59 -0.35
N ILE A 96 -5.66 -9.94 -0.24
CA ILE A 96 -4.81 -9.54 -1.37
C ILE A 96 -3.45 -10.23 -1.27
N ASN A 97 -2.67 -10.22 -2.34
CA ASN A 97 -1.27 -10.66 -2.27
C ASN A 97 -0.33 -9.47 -2.03
N SER A 98 0.90 -9.75 -1.61
CA SER A 98 1.89 -8.73 -1.28
C SER A 98 2.27 -7.86 -2.50
N THR A 99 2.23 -8.43 -3.70
CA THR A 99 2.42 -7.66 -4.96
C THR A 99 1.36 -6.57 -5.13
N MET A 100 0.08 -6.89 -4.89
CA MET A 100 -1.00 -5.91 -4.95
C MET A 100 -0.88 -4.86 -3.85
N LEU A 101 -0.50 -5.28 -2.64
CA LEU A 101 -0.23 -4.36 -1.53
C LEU A 101 0.88 -3.37 -1.91
N MET A 102 2.02 -3.84 -2.41
CA MET A 102 3.14 -2.98 -2.82
C MET A 102 2.81 -2.12 -4.04
N THR A 103 2.04 -2.64 -5.00
CA THR A 103 1.53 -1.87 -6.15
C THR A 103 0.71 -0.68 -5.69
N ASN A 104 -0.15 -0.87 -4.69
CA ASN A 104 -0.98 0.17 -4.11
C ASN A 104 -0.25 1.09 -3.13
N ASN A 105 0.96 0.70 -2.70
CA ASN A 105 1.77 1.39 -1.72
C ASN A 105 3.23 1.46 -2.16
N PRO A 106 3.56 2.16 -3.27
CA PRO A 106 4.91 2.14 -3.87
C PRO A 106 6.04 2.69 -2.99
N GLN A 107 5.72 3.32 -1.85
CA GLN A 107 6.75 3.71 -0.89
C GLN A 107 7.28 2.53 -0.06
N ILE A 108 6.62 1.37 -0.06
CA ILE A 108 7.08 0.21 0.71
C ILE A 108 8.26 -0.42 -0.04
N ASP A 109 9.36 -0.69 0.68
CA ASP A 109 10.51 -1.38 0.10
C ASP A 109 10.21 -2.87 -0.18
N ASP A 110 10.97 -3.48 -1.09
CA ASP A 110 10.76 -4.88 -1.50
C ASP A 110 10.82 -5.90 -0.35
N ASN A 111 11.50 -5.56 0.75
CA ASN A 111 11.61 -6.40 1.93
C ASN A 111 10.58 -6.07 3.02
N CYS A 112 9.74 -5.06 2.79
CA CYS A 112 8.77 -4.54 3.74
C CYS A 112 9.38 -4.06 5.08
N TYR A 113 10.62 -3.60 5.08
CA TYR A 113 11.33 -3.21 6.32
C TYR A 113 11.08 -1.77 6.76
N ASN A 114 10.54 -0.94 5.87
CA ASN A 114 10.23 0.45 6.15
C ASN A 114 8.79 0.69 6.63
N LEU A 115 8.04 -0.35 6.97
CA LEU A 115 6.74 -0.19 7.64
C LEU A 115 6.93 0.35 9.06
N TYR A 116 6.03 1.25 9.46
CA TYR A 116 5.99 1.79 10.81
C TYR A 116 4.56 1.89 11.33
N GLN A 117 4.39 1.80 12.66
CA GLN A 117 3.09 1.88 13.29
C GLN A 117 2.40 3.22 12.99
N GLY A 118 1.13 3.16 12.60
CA GLY A 118 0.32 4.32 12.25
C GLY A 118 0.36 4.69 10.76
N GLN A 119 1.31 4.17 9.99
CA GLN A 119 1.31 4.32 8.53
C GLN A 119 0.01 3.77 7.94
N VAL A 120 -0.60 4.49 7.01
CA VAL A 120 -1.88 4.08 6.40
C VAL A 120 -1.65 3.54 5.00
N LEU A 121 -1.98 2.27 4.80
CA LEU A 121 -1.81 1.56 3.53
C LEU A 121 -3.13 1.46 2.77
N CYS A 122 -3.07 1.55 1.46
CA CYS A 122 -4.16 1.16 0.57
C CYS A 122 -4.21 -0.37 0.48
N VAL A 123 -5.31 -0.98 0.89
CA VAL A 123 -5.50 -2.45 0.90
C VAL A 123 -6.60 -2.90 -0.06
N ALA A 124 -6.89 -2.08 -1.08
CA ALA A 124 -7.81 -2.44 -2.14
C ALA A 124 -7.26 -3.62 -2.98
N ASN A 125 -8.18 -4.43 -3.52
CA ASN A 125 -7.86 -5.58 -4.37
C ASN A 125 -7.62 -5.24 -5.85
N GLN A 126 -7.47 -3.95 -6.17
CA GLN A 126 -7.20 -3.45 -7.50
C GLN A 126 -6.19 -2.29 -7.43
N PRO A 127 -5.45 -2.02 -8.51
CA PRO A 127 -4.48 -0.91 -8.55
C PRO A 127 -5.17 0.45 -8.41
N LEU A 128 -4.82 1.20 -7.37
CA LEU A 128 -5.33 2.54 -7.07
C LEU A 128 -4.22 3.50 -6.61
N ALA A 129 -2.94 3.12 -6.68
CA ALA A 129 -1.85 4.04 -6.39
C ALA A 129 -1.83 5.20 -7.37
N ALA A 130 -1.84 6.44 -6.87
CA ALA A 130 -1.60 7.60 -7.71
C ALA A 130 -0.20 7.56 -8.36
N PRO A 131 -0.08 8.07 -9.59
CA PRO A 131 1.18 8.09 -10.31
C PRO A 131 2.21 8.95 -9.58
N ILE A 132 3.45 8.48 -9.55
CA ILE A 132 4.58 9.28 -9.05
C ILE A 132 4.81 10.49 -9.97
N PRO A 133 4.91 11.71 -9.43
CA PRO A 133 5.25 12.88 -10.22
C PRO A 133 6.74 12.87 -10.57
N GLU A 134 7.09 13.45 -11.71
CA GLU A 134 8.49 13.59 -12.13
C GLU A 134 9.33 14.31 -11.06
N GLY A 135 10.50 13.75 -10.75
CA GLY A 135 11.43 14.31 -9.78
C GLY A 135 11.01 14.13 -8.31
N TRP A 136 9.97 13.34 -8.03
CA TRP A 136 9.64 12.90 -6.68
C TRP A 136 9.94 11.41 -6.53
N THR A 137 10.74 11.06 -5.53
CA THR A 137 10.99 9.67 -5.16
C THR A 137 10.27 9.36 -3.84
N PRO A 138 9.48 8.28 -3.78
CA PRO A 138 8.92 7.84 -2.52
C PRO A 138 10.03 7.54 -1.49
N PRO A 139 9.83 7.90 -0.21
CA PRO A 139 10.65 7.37 0.87
C PRO A 139 10.72 5.84 0.81
N GLY A 140 11.91 5.27 0.79
CA GLY A 140 12.09 3.82 0.92
C GLY A 140 11.89 3.02 -0.37
N SER A 141 11.51 3.65 -1.49
CA SER A 141 11.58 2.97 -2.78
C SER A 141 13.04 2.85 -3.20
N THR A 142 13.67 1.69 -3.00
CA THR A 142 14.91 1.33 -3.70
C THR A 142 14.56 0.92 -5.12
N LEU A 143 14.01 1.85 -5.90
CA LEU A 143 14.00 1.66 -7.34
C LEU A 143 15.47 1.79 -7.77
N ASP A 144 16.05 0.67 -8.17
CA ASP A 144 17.30 0.65 -8.91
C ASP A 144 17.06 1.50 -10.16
N ASP A 145 17.48 2.77 -10.12
CA ASP A 145 17.41 3.73 -11.23
C ASP A 145 18.33 3.32 -12.41
N GLY A 146 18.55 2.02 -12.62
CA GLY A 146 19.51 1.44 -13.56
C GLY A 146 18.95 0.96 -14.90
N ASP A 147 17.63 0.93 -15.13
CA ASP A 147 17.08 0.41 -16.39
C ASP A 147 15.78 1.09 -16.87
N PHE A 148 15.76 2.44 -16.88
CA PHE A 148 14.92 3.15 -17.85
C PHE A 148 15.82 3.73 -18.93
N VAL A 149 16.28 2.85 -19.82
CA VAL A 149 16.79 3.29 -21.12
C VAL A 149 15.62 3.91 -21.89
N SER A 150 15.57 5.24 -21.87
CA SER A 150 14.74 6.02 -22.78
C SER A 150 15.32 5.84 -24.18
N THR A 151 14.93 4.78 -24.91
CA THR A 151 15.23 4.67 -26.33
C THR A 151 14.25 5.53 -27.12
N ASP A 152 14.58 6.80 -27.26
CA ASP A 152 14.14 7.60 -28.40
C ASP A 152 15.36 8.14 -29.13
N ASP A 153 15.50 7.61 -30.33
CA ASP A 153 16.26 8.05 -31.49
C ASP A 153 17.82 8.10 -31.54
N THR A 154 18.30 7.12 -32.32
CA THR A 154 19.24 7.22 -33.45
C THR A 154 20.55 6.48 -33.27
N ALA A 155 20.77 5.55 -34.19
CA ALA A 155 21.97 4.75 -34.37
C ALA A 155 23.27 5.55 -34.27
N ASP A 156 24.16 5.13 -33.38
CA ASP A 156 25.57 5.08 -33.70
C ASP A 156 26.15 3.73 -33.25
N ASN A 157 26.74 3.06 -34.22
CA ASN A 157 27.39 1.79 -34.11
C ASN A 157 28.87 2.07 -33.88
N SER A 158 29.34 1.94 -32.63
CA SER A 158 30.72 1.56 -32.28
C SER A 158 30.88 1.56 -30.76
N ASP A 159 30.93 0.39 -30.14
CA ASP A 159 32.17 -0.11 -29.55
C ASP A 159 31.89 -1.33 -28.67
N ASN A 160 32.24 -2.48 -29.24
CA ASN A 160 32.40 -3.75 -28.56
C ASN A 160 33.59 -3.66 -27.60
N SER A 161 33.34 -3.30 -26.33
CA SER A 161 34.33 -3.51 -25.27
C SER A 161 34.05 -4.84 -24.58
N ALA A 162 34.57 -5.89 -25.20
CA ALA A 162 34.73 -7.19 -24.58
C ALA A 162 35.65 -7.06 -23.36
N SER A 163 35.10 -7.25 -22.15
CA SER A 163 35.90 -7.48 -20.95
C SER A 163 35.86 -8.97 -20.61
N THR A 164 36.70 -9.72 -21.31
CA THR A 164 37.16 -11.03 -20.89
C THR A 164 38.41 -10.83 -20.04
N THR A 165 38.39 -11.26 -18.78
CA THR A 165 39.63 -11.57 -18.05
C THR A 165 39.55 -12.96 -17.44
N THR A 166 40.62 -13.68 -17.72
CA THR A 166 40.82 -15.11 -17.58
C THR A 166 41.49 -15.43 -16.25
N THR A 167 41.09 -16.57 -15.68
CA THR A 167 41.74 -17.37 -14.63
C THR A 167 43.27 -17.38 -14.65
N THR A 168 43.92 -17.27 -13.47
CA THR A 168 45.15 -18.03 -13.16
C THR A 168 45.29 -18.27 -11.65
N ALA A 169 45.36 -19.54 -11.25
CA ALA A 169 45.93 -20.00 -9.99
C ALA A 169 47.38 -20.46 -10.21
N PRO A 170 48.24 -20.52 -9.16
CA PRO A 170 48.89 -21.80 -8.89
C PRO A 170 48.95 -22.18 -7.40
N ALA A 171 49.05 -23.49 -7.21
CA ALA A 171 48.95 -24.25 -5.97
C ALA A 171 50.27 -24.40 -5.18
N THR A 172 50.18 -24.86 -3.92
CA THR A 172 50.99 -25.99 -3.41
C THR A 172 50.40 -26.62 -2.14
N THR A 173 49.89 -27.87 -2.31
CA THR A 173 50.11 -29.11 -1.52
C THR A 173 50.15 -29.07 0.02
N THR A 174 49.42 -29.95 0.73
CA THR A 174 49.90 -31.32 1.03
C THR A 174 48.78 -32.29 1.51
N THR A 175 48.72 -33.44 0.81
CA THR A 175 48.26 -34.83 1.16
C THR A 175 46.79 -35.27 1.39
N LYS A 176 46.24 -35.87 0.31
CA LYS A 176 45.46 -37.14 0.10
C LYS A 176 45.83 -38.34 1.04
N PRO A 177 45.19 -39.55 1.02
CA PRO A 177 44.41 -40.24 -0.05
C PRO A 177 43.03 -40.85 0.35
N ALA A 178 41.98 -40.80 -0.51
CA ALA A 178 41.62 -41.68 -1.67
C ALA A 178 40.79 -42.94 -1.26
N THR A 179 39.74 -43.38 -1.95
CA THR A 179 39.61 -43.78 -3.38
C THR A 179 38.10 -44.02 -3.66
N SER A 180 37.43 -43.36 -4.62
CA SER A 180 37.37 -43.53 -6.10
C SER A 180 36.56 -44.74 -6.59
N ASN A 181 35.57 -44.53 -7.46
CA ASN A 181 35.76 -44.69 -8.90
C ASN A 181 34.56 -44.23 -9.74
N ASN A 182 34.91 -43.78 -10.95
CA ASN A 182 34.14 -43.13 -12.00
C ASN A 182 34.05 -44.08 -13.21
N GLN A 183 33.01 -44.03 -14.03
CA GLN A 183 33.12 -44.42 -15.44
C GLN A 183 32.06 -43.75 -16.33
N SER A 184 32.56 -43.12 -17.39
CA SER A 184 31.84 -42.59 -18.53
C SER A 184 31.79 -43.63 -19.65
N THR A 185 30.68 -43.72 -20.40
CA THR A 185 30.63 -44.21 -21.79
C THR A 185 29.42 -43.63 -22.54
N ASP A 186 29.68 -43.08 -23.73
CA ASP A 186 28.70 -42.79 -24.79
C ASP A 186 28.07 -44.08 -25.36
N ASN A 187 26.80 -44.01 -25.81
CA ASN A 187 26.23 -44.61 -27.05
C ASN A 187 24.68 -44.66 -27.02
N THR A 188 24.06 -44.00 -28.01
CA THR A 188 22.99 -44.43 -28.93
C THR A 188 21.82 -45.34 -28.48
N SER A 189 20.61 -44.76 -28.62
CA SER A 189 19.30 -45.32 -29.06
C SER A 189 18.49 -46.34 -28.23
N ASP A 190 17.17 -46.17 -28.42
CA ASP A 190 16.04 -47.12 -28.31
C ASP A 190 15.18 -47.15 -27.04
N ASP A 191 13.96 -46.62 -27.23
CA ASP A 191 12.66 -47.23 -26.94
C ASP A 191 12.48 -48.03 -25.64
N THR A 192 11.68 -47.50 -24.70
CA THR A 192 10.30 -47.94 -24.41
C THR A 192 9.82 -47.48 -23.01
N LYS A 193 8.58 -46.95 -22.99
CA LYS A 193 7.53 -47.03 -21.95
C LYS A 193 7.90 -46.75 -20.49
N ASP A 194 7.23 -45.76 -19.90
CA ASP A 194 6.30 -46.09 -18.82
C ASP A 194 5.14 -45.08 -18.72
N ASP A 195 3.93 -45.60 -18.90
CA ASP A 195 2.67 -44.92 -18.74
C ASP A 195 2.35 -44.83 -17.24
N SER A 196 2.34 -43.63 -16.66
CA SER A 196 1.69 -43.40 -15.35
C SER A 196 0.43 -42.57 -15.58
N LYS A 197 -0.69 -43.29 -15.75
CA LYS A 197 -2.05 -42.76 -15.62
C LYS A 197 -2.38 -42.73 -14.12
N ASP A 198 -2.52 -41.53 -13.57
CA ASP A 198 -3.15 -41.34 -12.26
C ASP A 198 -4.66 -41.22 -12.47
N ASP A 199 -5.38 -42.30 -12.13
CA ASP A 199 -6.84 -42.37 -12.09
C ASP A 199 -7.36 -41.61 -10.86
N SER A 200 -7.72 -40.34 -11.00
CA SER A 200 -8.53 -39.64 -9.99
C SER A 200 -10.01 -39.97 -10.21
N LYS A 201 -10.56 -40.83 -9.35
CA LYS A 201 -11.99 -41.11 -9.27
C LYS A 201 -12.71 -39.99 -8.52
N ASP A 202 -13.64 -39.39 -9.24
CA ASP A 202 -14.86 -38.75 -8.73
C ASP A 202 -15.59 -39.68 -7.75
N ASP A 203 -15.97 -39.15 -6.59
CA ASP A 203 -17.13 -39.63 -5.85
C ASP A 203 -17.83 -38.44 -5.18
N SER A 204 -18.78 -37.87 -5.92
CA SER A 204 -19.87 -37.07 -5.38
C SER A 204 -20.99 -38.00 -4.88
N LYS A 205 -21.44 -37.82 -3.63
CA LYS A 205 -22.80 -38.09 -3.11
C LYS A 205 -22.92 -37.42 -1.73
N ASP A 206 -23.66 -36.33 -1.60
CA ASP A 206 -25.12 -36.27 -1.34
C ASP A 206 -25.52 -37.01 -0.06
N ASP A 207 -25.81 -36.26 1.00
CA ASP A 207 -26.79 -36.61 2.03
C ASP A 207 -27.35 -35.33 2.66
N SER A 208 -28.51 -34.91 2.14
CA SER A 208 -29.43 -34.01 2.82
C SER A 208 -30.32 -34.83 3.75
N LYS A 209 -30.50 -34.40 5.01
CA LYS A 209 -31.83 -34.13 5.62
C LYS A 209 -31.79 -33.84 7.12
N ASP A 210 -32.65 -32.87 7.46
CA ASP A 210 -33.51 -32.71 8.63
C ASP A 210 -32.91 -32.89 10.04
N ASP A 211 -32.97 -31.82 10.83
CA ASP A 211 -33.83 -31.86 12.02
C ASP A 211 -34.39 -30.47 12.35
N SER A 212 -35.70 -30.47 12.61
CA SER A 212 -36.55 -29.31 12.84
C SER A 212 -36.69 -28.97 14.33
N LYS A 213 -36.81 -27.66 14.59
CA LYS A 213 -37.74 -26.99 15.53
C LYS A 213 -37.59 -27.14 17.06
N ASP A 214 -38.19 -26.11 17.69
CA ASP A 214 -38.59 -25.95 19.10
C ASP A 214 -37.47 -25.41 20.03
N ASP A 215 -37.62 -24.35 20.83
CA ASP A 215 -38.81 -23.80 21.50
C ASP A 215 -38.64 -22.33 21.95
N SER A 216 -39.77 -21.60 21.95
CA SER A 216 -40.30 -20.67 22.98
C SER A 216 -39.41 -19.53 23.52
N LYS A 217 -39.72 -18.25 23.25
CA LYS A 217 -40.62 -17.37 24.05
C LYS A 217 -40.31 -17.36 25.55
N ASP A 218 -39.79 -16.23 26.04
CA ASP A 218 -40.18 -15.72 27.34
C ASP A 218 -40.41 -14.20 27.28
N ASP A 219 -41.58 -13.83 27.79
CA ASP A 219 -42.16 -12.50 27.93
C ASP A 219 -41.66 -11.79 29.20
N SER A 220 -42.00 -10.49 29.30
CA SER A 220 -42.08 -9.60 30.50
C SER A 220 -41.09 -8.43 30.41
N LYS A 221 -41.47 -7.18 30.07
CA LYS A 221 -42.38 -6.22 30.73
C LYS A 221 -42.12 -6.02 32.23
N ASP A 222 -41.51 -4.89 32.55
CA ASP A 222 -41.71 -4.03 33.73
C ASP A 222 -41.30 -2.62 33.23
N ASP A 223 -42.20 -1.69 32.87
CA ASP A 223 -43.12 -0.86 33.66
C ASP A 223 -42.45 0.01 34.75
N SER A 224 -42.53 1.34 34.52
CA SER A 224 -42.58 2.43 35.52
C SER A 224 -41.24 2.82 36.17
N LYS A 225 -40.91 4.08 36.51
CA LYS A 225 -41.56 5.40 36.52
C LYS A 225 -40.54 6.38 37.12
N ASP A 226 -40.72 7.68 36.85
CA ASP A 226 -40.35 8.85 37.66
C ASP A 226 -38.83 9.01 37.95
N ASP A 227 -38.17 10.13 37.67
CA ASP A 227 -38.34 11.38 38.39
C ASP A 227 -37.94 12.59 37.52
N GLU A 228 -38.80 13.60 37.56
CA GLU A 228 -38.45 15.00 37.32
C GLU A 228 -37.56 15.48 38.47
N GLU A 229 -36.43 16.15 38.19
CA GLU A 229 -35.96 17.21 39.08
C GLU A 229 -35.28 18.33 38.29
N GLU A 230 -35.77 19.53 38.57
CA GLU A 230 -35.37 20.83 38.03
C GLU A 230 -34.11 21.39 38.73
N ASP A 231 -33.55 22.43 38.10
CA ASP A 231 -32.75 23.53 38.67
C ASP A 231 -31.42 23.21 39.38
N ASP A 232 -30.31 23.78 38.89
CA ASP A 232 -29.98 25.19 39.15
C ASP A 232 -28.92 25.74 38.17
N GLY A 233 -29.12 27.00 37.80
CA GLY A 233 -28.13 27.79 37.10
C GLY A 233 -27.05 28.26 38.06
N SER A 234 -25.79 28.24 37.61
CA SER A 234 -24.75 29.07 38.19
C SER A 234 -24.19 30.01 37.13
N ASP A 235 -24.52 31.27 37.40
CA ASP A 235 -24.00 32.51 36.85
C ASP A 235 -22.47 32.50 36.76
N CYS A 236 -21.95 32.87 35.59
CA CYS A 236 -20.57 33.29 35.43
C CYS A 236 -20.55 34.82 35.56
N GLU A 237 -20.43 35.34 36.79
CA GLU A 237 -20.13 36.76 37.00
C GLU A 237 -18.73 37.11 36.51
N GLU A 238 -18.68 38.17 35.72
CA GLU A 238 -17.50 38.95 35.37
C GLU A 238 -16.97 39.66 36.61
N ASP A 239 -15.67 39.57 36.87
CA ASP A 239 -14.97 40.54 37.70
C ASP A 239 -13.69 41.02 36.99
N TYR A 240 -13.80 42.27 36.49
CA TYR A 240 -12.80 43.34 36.33
C TYR A 240 -11.40 43.05 35.77
#